data_AF-A0A5B0LRU1-F1
#
_entry.id   AF-A0A5B0LRU1-F1
#
_cell.length_a   1.000
_cell.length_b   1.000
_cell.length_c   1.000
_cell.angle_alpha   90.00
_cell.angle_beta   90.00
_cell.angle_gamma   90.00
#
_symmetry.space_group_name_H-M   'P 1'
#
loop_
_entity.id
_entity.type
_entity.pdbx_description
1 polymer ?
#
loop_
_entity_poly.entity_id
_entity_poly.type
_entity_poly.pdbx_seq_one_letter_code
_entity_poly.pdbx_strand_id
1 'polypeptide(L)'
;MSSITVQDLVKFLCVATDVVVRSEKSLWLTTHQRPIRFLAASLPSSIHPFLEVFWDASFHILKECYIDTQHQINSNGIMAELGNGRIPTRIVHQSLFPPVEHCPKCSQERPMRPSSLFGYLYDVDGCHTVEHFSLYCQPCLTSYHFSYSTHKEQRRFYTSSQGQNTTLFQVHTHFFMTHRLAHHFKMSQMLQRIVNLYNSTFMGDHTPPLFTPQQLFAPRMSVEVCEDGMDIDTLIFNYTSRGEVLKVPSSGLDRVRYNEAKKQCSSWIAAEGTAHKNHSCVVRAVVTDGLTIGHWRCSASAAQLEKLAQEAGHPAPDGPCRRTLDTVRNRYCSFHQPFLEGICQAQPCIQPALPNKKTCGLQSHLDAAKKFGTRVNSNFQLHSILNRPGSNLNLDPTVHLEDGSGEIEDFDSLQQADESDRAEESRRSGEEGASKKPTLSRARTHNDQLAVAPCGVILARQTMFNSESPSAVK
;
A
#
# COMPACT_ATOMS: atom_id res chain seq x y z
N MET A 1 -2.55 -37.39 46.52
CA MET A 1 -2.84 -38.04 45.22
C MET A 1 -3.39 -36.95 44.31
N SER A 2 -2.64 -36.55 43.30
CA SER A 2 -3.10 -35.57 42.31
C SER A 2 -4.15 -36.24 41.44
N SER A 3 -5.42 -35.83 41.54
CA SER A 3 -6.47 -36.37 40.68
C SER A 3 -6.36 -35.76 39.29
N ILE A 4 -6.21 -36.59 38.27
CA ILE A 4 -6.29 -36.19 36.87
C ILE A 4 -7.70 -35.67 36.59
N THR A 5 -7.81 -34.54 35.89
CA THR A 5 -9.10 -34.00 35.46
C THR A 5 -9.38 -34.28 33.98
N VAL A 6 -10.64 -34.15 33.54
CA VAL A 6 -10.98 -34.19 32.11
C VAL A 6 -10.28 -33.06 31.35
N GLN A 7 -10.14 -31.89 31.98
CA GLN A 7 -9.46 -30.73 31.39
C GLN A 7 -7.99 -31.03 31.08
N ASP A 8 -7.32 -31.77 31.97
CA ASP A 8 -5.94 -32.20 31.81
C ASP A 8 -5.76 -33.12 30.60
N LEU A 9 -6.67 -34.09 30.43
CA LEU A 9 -6.68 -34.99 29.28
C LEU A 9 -6.96 -34.23 27.97
N VAL A 10 -7.91 -33.29 27.96
CA VAL A 10 -8.21 -32.47 26.77
C VAL A 10 -7.01 -31.63 26.36
N LYS A 11 -6.35 -30.96 27.33
CA LYS A 11 -5.11 -30.19 27.06
C LYS A 11 -4.02 -31.08 26.46
N PHE A 12 -3.82 -32.28 27.02
CA PHE A 12 -2.87 -33.24 26.49
C PHE A 12 -3.19 -33.60 25.03
N LEU A 13 -4.44 -33.99 24.74
CA LEU A 13 -4.86 -34.39 23.40
C LEU A 13 -4.67 -33.24 22.40
N CYS A 14 -5.10 -32.02 22.72
CA CYS A 14 -4.92 -30.86 21.84
C CYS A 14 -3.45 -30.64 21.45
N VAL A 15 -2.53 -30.66 22.44
CA VAL A 15 -1.11 -30.42 22.18
C VAL A 15 -0.46 -31.62 21.47
N ALA A 16 -0.75 -32.84 21.90
CA ALA A 16 -0.17 -34.05 21.31
C ALA A 16 -0.61 -34.23 19.85
N THR A 17 -1.88 -33.99 19.56
CA THR A 17 -2.43 -34.03 18.20
C THR A 17 -1.80 -33.01 17.28
N ASP A 18 -1.67 -31.74 17.70
CA ASP A 18 -1.03 -30.70 16.89
C ASP A 18 0.44 -31.05 16.58
N VAL A 19 1.16 -31.60 17.55
CA VAL A 19 2.53 -32.08 17.35
C VAL A 19 2.58 -33.22 16.34
N VAL A 20 1.70 -34.23 16.45
CA VAL A 20 1.67 -35.36 15.51
C VAL A 20 1.40 -34.90 14.09
N VAL A 21 0.46 -33.98 13.88
CA VAL A 21 0.12 -33.47 12.54
C VAL A 21 1.24 -32.61 11.96
N ARG A 22 1.81 -31.69 12.75
CA ARG A 22 2.90 -30.81 12.27
C ARG A 22 4.22 -31.55 12.00
N SER A 23 4.47 -32.63 12.74
CA SER A 23 5.74 -33.37 12.68
C SER A 23 5.68 -34.69 11.92
N GLU A 24 4.53 -34.98 11.28
CA GLU A 24 4.23 -36.29 10.67
C GLU A 24 5.36 -36.83 9.79
N LYS A 25 6.02 -35.94 9.03
CA LYS A 25 7.11 -36.31 8.11
C LYS A 25 8.51 -36.02 8.64
N SER A 26 8.65 -35.29 9.74
CA SER A 26 9.94 -34.80 10.24
C SER A 26 10.47 -35.56 11.45
N LEU A 27 9.59 -35.98 12.37
CA LEU A 27 10.01 -36.59 13.65
C LEU A 27 9.71 -38.08 13.77
N TRP A 28 9.04 -38.68 12.79
CA TRP A 28 8.75 -40.13 12.73
C TRP A 28 8.17 -40.66 14.05
N LEU A 29 7.20 -39.94 14.61
CA LEU A 29 6.63 -40.24 15.92
C LEU A 29 5.90 -41.59 15.90
N THR A 30 6.04 -42.35 16.99
CA THR A 30 5.39 -43.65 17.20
C THR A 30 4.91 -43.75 18.64
N THR A 31 4.25 -44.85 19.02
CA THR A 31 3.96 -45.17 20.42
C THR A 31 5.23 -45.15 21.28
N HIS A 32 6.37 -45.58 20.75
CA HIS A 32 7.64 -45.63 21.50
C HIS A 32 8.53 -44.38 21.30
N GLN A 33 8.35 -43.66 20.20
CA GLN A 33 9.11 -42.44 19.87
C GLN A 33 8.27 -41.20 20.19
N ARG A 34 8.44 -40.72 21.43
CA ARG A 34 7.54 -39.77 22.09
C ARG A 34 8.22 -38.42 22.33
N PRO A 35 7.56 -37.29 22.07
CA PRO A 35 8.12 -35.96 22.35
C PRO A 35 7.92 -35.55 23.83
N ILE A 36 8.21 -36.43 24.80
CA ILE A 36 7.89 -36.22 26.24
C ILE A 36 8.45 -34.91 26.80
N ARG A 37 9.68 -34.55 26.41
CA ARG A 37 10.30 -33.29 26.87
C ARG A 37 9.52 -32.06 26.41
N PHE A 38 9.04 -32.07 25.17
CA PHE A 38 8.21 -30.99 24.64
C PHE A 38 6.84 -30.98 25.34
N LEU A 39 6.21 -32.14 25.49
CA LEU A 39 4.90 -32.24 26.17
C LEU A 39 4.97 -31.77 27.62
N ALA A 40 6.03 -32.13 28.35
CA ALA A 40 6.23 -31.66 29.72
C ALA A 40 6.47 -30.14 29.81
N ALA A 41 7.13 -29.54 28.81
CA ALA A 41 7.31 -28.09 28.75
C ALA A 41 6.02 -27.34 28.40
N SER A 42 5.14 -27.94 27.59
CA SER A 42 3.92 -27.31 27.07
C SER A 42 2.68 -27.54 27.94
N LEU A 43 2.72 -28.48 28.88
CA LEU A 43 1.56 -28.92 29.65
C LEU A 43 1.76 -28.77 31.18
N PRO A 44 0.67 -28.62 31.96
CA PRO A 44 0.76 -28.45 33.41
C PRO A 44 1.49 -29.59 34.12
N SER A 45 2.19 -29.28 35.21
CA SER A 45 2.93 -30.28 35.99
C SER A 45 2.06 -31.40 36.59
N SER A 46 0.76 -31.15 36.76
CA SER A 46 -0.23 -32.14 37.23
C SER A 46 -0.29 -33.39 36.36
N ILE A 47 0.02 -33.28 35.06
CA ILE A 47 -0.09 -34.38 34.10
C ILE A 47 1.24 -35.06 33.78
N HIS A 48 2.36 -34.50 34.24
CA HIS A 48 3.70 -34.99 33.91
C HIS A 48 3.90 -36.49 34.20
N PRO A 49 3.43 -37.04 35.35
CA PRO A 49 3.55 -38.47 35.63
C PRO A 49 2.80 -39.38 34.65
N PHE A 50 1.85 -38.84 33.88
CA PHE A 50 0.94 -39.59 33.02
C PHE A 50 1.21 -39.39 31.52
N LEU A 51 2.17 -38.54 31.14
CA LEU A 51 2.41 -38.19 29.72
C LEU A 51 2.70 -39.41 28.85
N GLU A 52 3.49 -40.35 29.35
CA GLU A 52 3.82 -41.58 28.63
C GLU A 52 2.59 -42.47 28.44
N VAL A 53 1.80 -42.64 29.51
CA VAL A 53 0.59 -43.46 29.48
C VAL A 53 -0.46 -42.84 28.55
N PHE A 54 -0.65 -41.52 28.62
CA PHE A 54 -1.57 -40.81 27.74
C PHE A 54 -1.14 -40.89 26.29
N TRP A 55 0.15 -40.77 26.01
CA TRP A 55 0.68 -40.91 24.66
C TRP A 55 0.38 -42.31 24.11
N ASP A 56 0.78 -43.36 24.83
CA ASP A 56 0.57 -44.73 24.38
C ASP A 56 -0.91 -45.06 24.18
N ALA A 57 -1.78 -44.62 25.10
CA ALA A 57 -3.21 -44.89 25.04
C ALA A 57 -3.94 -44.14 23.91
N SER A 58 -3.48 -42.94 23.55
CA SER A 58 -4.17 -42.08 22.59
C SER A 58 -3.51 -42.01 21.22
N PHE A 59 -2.27 -42.50 21.05
CA PHE A 59 -1.47 -42.29 19.83
C PHE A 59 -2.23 -42.60 18.53
N HIS A 60 -3.00 -43.70 18.52
CA HIS A 60 -3.77 -44.14 17.35
C HIS A 60 -4.96 -43.23 17.01
N ILE A 61 -5.51 -42.50 17.98
CA ILE A 61 -6.63 -41.57 17.79
C ILE A 61 -6.17 -40.12 17.64
N LEU A 62 -4.90 -39.79 17.91
CA LEU A 62 -4.41 -38.40 17.90
C LEU A 62 -4.69 -37.68 16.57
N LYS A 63 -4.52 -38.36 15.43
CA LYS A 63 -4.81 -37.76 14.11
C LYS A 63 -6.30 -37.50 13.89
N GLU A 64 -7.16 -38.40 14.38
CA GLU A 64 -8.62 -38.26 14.29
C GLU A 64 -9.14 -37.15 15.21
N CYS A 65 -8.41 -36.86 16.30
CA CYS A 65 -8.68 -35.73 17.17
C CYS A 65 -8.23 -34.38 16.59
N TYR A 66 -7.58 -34.34 15.42
CA TYR A 66 -7.11 -33.07 14.85
C TYR A 66 -8.29 -32.27 14.31
N ILE A 67 -8.48 -31.10 14.90
CA ILE A 67 -9.46 -30.13 14.46
C ILE A 67 -8.69 -28.96 13.86
N ASP A 68 -8.74 -28.84 12.53
CA ASP A 68 -8.27 -27.64 11.84
C ASP A 68 -9.28 -26.52 12.07
N THR A 69 -9.10 -25.79 13.17
CA THR A 69 -10.01 -24.69 13.54
C THR A 69 -10.07 -23.61 12.48
N GLN A 70 -8.97 -23.35 11.75
CA GLN A 70 -8.94 -22.32 10.71
C GLN A 70 -9.81 -22.74 9.52
N HIS A 71 -9.67 -23.99 9.08
CA HIS A 71 -10.55 -24.56 8.06
C HIS A 71 -12.02 -24.60 8.50
N GLN A 72 -12.29 -24.94 9.76
CA GLN A 72 -13.66 -24.96 10.31
C GLN A 72 -14.29 -23.56 10.36
N ILE A 73 -13.53 -22.52 10.73
CA ILE A 73 -14.03 -21.14 10.70
C ILE A 73 -14.28 -20.68 9.26
N ASN A 74 -13.39 -21.01 8.32
CA ASN A 74 -13.59 -20.65 6.91
C ASN A 74 -14.80 -21.37 6.26
N SER A 75 -15.03 -22.63 6.59
CA SER A 75 -16.13 -23.42 6.01
C SER A 75 -17.48 -23.16 6.69
N ASN A 76 -17.48 -22.99 8.02
CA ASN A 76 -18.70 -22.99 8.84
C ASN A 76 -18.88 -21.73 9.71
N GLY A 77 -17.87 -20.86 9.81
CA GLY A 77 -17.94 -19.68 10.68
C GLY A 77 -18.81 -18.55 10.10
N ILE A 78 -18.81 -18.42 8.77
CA ILE A 78 -19.51 -17.34 8.05
C ILE A 78 -20.67 -17.95 7.25
N MET A 79 -21.54 -18.71 7.93
CA MET A 79 -22.72 -19.29 7.30
C MET A 79 -23.77 -18.21 6.95
N ALA A 80 -24.42 -18.39 5.79
CA ALA A 80 -25.69 -17.72 5.51
C ALA A 80 -26.79 -18.23 6.46
N GLU A 81 -27.92 -17.52 6.53
CA GLU A 81 -29.07 -17.85 7.37
C GLU A 81 -29.33 -19.36 7.43
N LEU A 82 -29.43 -19.91 8.64
CA LEU A 82 -29.83 -21.29 8.81
C LEU A 82 -31.20 -21.46 8.17
N GLY A 83 -31.51 -22.63 7.60
CA GLY A 83 -32.78 -22.92 6.91
C GLY A 83 -34.06 -22.76 7.78
N ASN A 84 -33.91 -22.36 9.04
CA ASN A 84 -34.97 -21.99 9.97
C ASN A 84 -35.14 -20.47 10.15
N GLY A 85 -34.51 -19.64 9.31
CA GLY A 85 -34.59 -18.18 9.34
C GLY A 85 -33.84 -17.51 10.49
N ARG A 86 -33.03 -18.25 11.26
CA ARG A 86 -32.13 -17.67 12.27
C ARG A 86 -30.82 -17.29 11.60
N ILE A 87 -30.40 -16.04 11.78
CA ILE A 87 -29.04 -15.60 11.42
C ILE A 87 -28.09 -16.28 12.42
N PRO A 88 -27.23 -17.21 12.00
CA PRO A 88 -26.27 -17.83 12.91
C PRO A 88 -25.29 -16.77 13.44
N THR A 89 -24.81 -16.96 14.68
CA THR A 89 -23.69 -16.19 15.21
C THR A 89 -22.50 -16.38 14.28
N ARG A 90 -22.07 -15.30 13.62
CA ARG A 90 -20.92 -15.34 12.71
C ARG A 90 -19.65 -15.49 13.54
N ILE A 91 -18.87 -16.52 13.24
CA ILE A 91 -17.57 -16.76 13.86
C ILE A 91 -16.50 -16.36 12.85
N VAL A 92 -15.67 -15.41 13.24
CA VAL A 92 -14.51 -14.93 12.47
C VAL A 92 -13.23 -15.42 13.15
N HIS A 93 -12.08 -15.33 12.46
CA HIS A 93 -10.80 -15.70 13.04
C HIS A 93 -10.40 -14.77 14.18
N GLN A 94 -10.72 -13.47 14.05
CA GLN A 94 -10.36 -12.48 15.06
C GLN A 94 -11.37 -11.34 15.15
N SER A 95 -11.74 -10.98 16.38
CA SER A 95 -12.50 -9.76 16.68
C SER A 95 -11.57 -8.65 17.12
N LEU A 96 -11.67 -7.48 16.48
CA LEU A 96 -10.76 -6.35 16.65
C LEU A 96 -11.50 -5.17 17.30
N PHE A 97 -11.05 -4.72 18.47
CA PHE A 97 -11.67 -3.62 19.20
C PHE A 97 -10.74 -2.40 19.30
N PRO A 98 -11.28 -1.17 19.33
CA PRO A 98 -10.50 0.01 19.70
C PRO A 98 -9.90 -0.18 21.10
N PRO A 99 -8.74 0.42 21.41
CA PRO A 99 -8.09 0.26 22.71
C PRO A 99 -8.77 1.07 23.84
N VAL A 100 -10.01 1.52 23.63
CA VAL A 100 -10.76 2.34 24.56
C VAL A 100 -12.16 1.76 24.75
N GLU A 101 -12.58 1.61 26.00
CA GLU A 101 -13.96 1.19 26.34
C GLU A 101 -14.86 2.42 26.60
N HIS A 102 -14.26 3.48 27.17
CA HIS A 102 -14.91 4.75 27.49
C HIS A 102 -14.23 5.89 26.74
N CYS A 103 -14.94 6.98 26.48
CA CYS A 103 -14.35 8.10 25.76
C CYS A 103 -13.31 8.83 26.62
N PRO A 104 -12.00 8.81 26.28
CA PRO A 104 -10.97 9.49 27.08
C PRO A 104 -11.09 11.02 27.08
N LYS A 105 -11.85 11.60 26.16
CA LYS A 105 -12.07 13.06 26.08
C LYS A 105 -13.24 13.55 26.92
N CYS A 106 -14.18 12.66 27.24
CA CYS A 106 -15.39 13.01 27.96
C CYS A 106 -15.34 12.39 29.35
N SER A 107 -15.52 13.19 30.40
CA SER A 107 -15.54 12.70 31.78
C SER A 107 -16.80 11.92 32.17
N GLN A 108 -17.73 11.70 31.24
CA GLN A 108 -18.98 11.00 31.52
C GLN A 108 -18.89 9.55 31.06
N GLU A 109 -19.26 8.62 31.95
CA GLU A 109 -19.45 7.18 31.70
C GLU A 109 -20.64 6.88 30.77
N ARG A 110 -20.92 7.75 29.80
CA ARG A 110 -21.97 7.46 28.82
C ARG A 110 -21.46 6.38 27.87
N PRO A 111 -22.25 5.33 27.62
CA PRO A 111 -21.87 4.29 26.67
C PRO A 111 -21.71 4.90 25.28
N MET A 112 -20.57 4.61 24.64
CA MET A 112 -20.35 4.97 23.24
C MET A 112 -21.18 4.08 22.33
N ARG A 113 -21.57 4.57 21.15
CA ARG A 113 -22.33 3.76 20.19
C ARG A 113 -21.37 2.82 19.45
N PRO A 114 -21.52 1.50 19.57
CA PRO A 114 -20.72 0.56 18.80
C PRO A 114 -21.27 0.39 17.40
N SER A 115 -20.37 0.15 16.45
CA SER A 115 -20.67 -0.43 15.13
C SER A 115 -19.61 -1.48 14.80
N SER A 116 -19.98 -2.50 14.05
CA SER A 116 -19.04 -3.50 13.55
C SER A 116 -19.10 -3.62 12.04
N LEU A 117 -17.97 -4.01 11.46
CA LEU A 117 -17.81 -4.32 10.05
C LEU A 117 -16.92 -5.55 9.90
N PHE A 118 -17.12 -6.29 8.82
CA PHE A 118 -16.30 -7.43 8.46
C PHE A 118 -15.14 -7.03 7.56
N GLY A 119 -14.06 -7.80 7.60
CA GLY A 119 -12.88 -7.55 6.80
C GLY A 119 -11.92 -8.73 6.74
N TYR A 120 -10.74 -8.49 6.19
CA TYR A 120 -9.69 -9.47 6.01
C TYR A 120 -8.38 -8.99 6.65
N LEU A 121 -7.71 -9.88 7.36
CA LEU A 121 -6.38 -9.68 7.94
C LEU A 121 -5.36 -10.48 7.13
N TYR A 122 -4.36 -9.77 6.63
CA TYR A 122 -3.21 -10.37 5.95
C TYR A 122 -2.06 -10.58 6.93
N ASP A 123 -1.59 -11.83 7.02
CA ASP A 123 -0.39 -12.21 7.77
C ASP A 123 0.51 -13.14 6.94
N VAL A 124 1.71 -13.43 7.45
CA VAL A 124 2.70 -14.32 6.81
C VAL A 124 2.23 -15.76 6.65
N ASP A 125 1.16 -16.16 7.33
CA ASP A 125 0.53 -17.48 7.25
C ASP A 125 -0.77 -17.48 6.41
N GLY A 126 -1.16 -16.33 5.85
CA GLY A 126 -2.27 -16.21 4.92
C GLY A 126 -3.29 -15.13 5.29
N CYS A 127 -4.47 -15.26 4.69
CA CYS A 127 -5.57 -14.32 4.85
C CYS A 127 -6.59 -14.89 5.85
N HIS A 128 -7.04 -14.06 6.80
CA HIS A 128 -7.95 -14.45 7.87
C HIS A 128 -9.17 -13.54 7.90
N THR A 129 -10.34 -14.08 8.26
CA THR A 129 -11.55 -13.26 8.40
C THR A 129 -11.59 -12.53 9.72
N VAL A 130 -11.94 -11.26 9.70
CA VAL A 130 -12.03 -10.44 10.92
C VAL A 130 -13.36 -9.70 11.02
N GLU A 131 -13.79 -9.46 12.24
CA GLU A 131 -14.84 -8.49 12.56
C GLU A 131 -14.19 -7.39 13.40
N HIS A 132 -14.32 -6.15 12.99
CA HIS A 132 -13.76 -5.04 13.71
C HIS A 132 -14.84 -4.07 14.17
N PHE A 133 -14.65 -3.54 15.38
CA PHE A 133 -15.57 -2.66 16.04
C PHE A 133 -15.05 -1.23 15.99
N SER A 134 -15.96 -0.28 15.87
CA SER A 134 -15.68 1.13 16.08
C SER A 134 -16.66 1.71 17.08
N LEU A 135 -16.20 2.67 17.88
CA LEU A 135 -16.97 3.29 18.95
C LEU A 135 -17.13 4.77 18.65
N TYR A 136 -18.37 5.25 18.64
CA TYR A 136 -18.67 6.65 18.41
C TYR A 136 -19.12 7.34 19.69
N CYS A 137 -18.39 8.39 20.07
CA CYS A 137 -18.75 9.26 21.18
C CYS A 137 -19.59 10.43 20.68
N GLN A 138 -20.88 10.46 21.02
CA GLN A 138 -21.78 11.54 20.60
C GLN A 138 -21.43 12.91 21.19
N PRO A 139 -21.05 13.06 22.48
CA PRO A 139 -20.74 14.36 23.05
C PRO A 139 -19.57 15.10 22.37
N CYS A 140 -18.46 14.41 22.12
CA CYS A 140 -17.27 15.03 21.51
C CYS A 140 -17.07 14.67 20.03
N LEU A 141 -18.07 14.03 19.41
CA LEU A 141 -18.08 13.66 17.99
C LEU A 141 -16.81 12.93 17.52
N THR A 142 -16.23 12.10 18.40
CA THR A 142 -15.01 11.34 18.09
C THR A 142 -15.37 9.89 17.79
N SER A 143 -14.87 9.38 16.66
CA SER A 143 -14.94 7.96 16.32
C SER A 143 -13.63 7.27 16.66
N TYR A 144 -13.69 6.19 17.41
CA TYR A 144 -12.56 5.36 17.78
C TYR A 144 -12.59 4.10 16.92
N HIS A 145 -11.59 3.95 16.07
CA HIS A 145 -11.37 2.76 15.25
C HIS A 145 -10.28 1.90 15.89
N PHE A 146 -9.95 0.78 15.26
CA PHE A 146 -8.96 -0.17 15.76
C PHE A 146 -7.56 0.44 15.90
N SER A 147 -7.03 1.10 14.86
CA SER A 147 -5.66 1.67 14.88
C SER A 147 -5.59 3.18 15.11
N TYR A 148 -6.71 3.88 15.00
CA TYR A 148 -6.74 5.34 15.07
C TYR A 148 -8.07 5.86 15.62
N SER A 149 -8.08 7.12 16.01
CA SER A 149 -9.29 7.88 16.29
C SER A 149 -9.46 9.01 15.27
N THR A 150 -10.72 9.35 14.98
CA THR A 150 -11.09 10.42 14.06
C THR A 150 -11.83 11.51 14.81
N HIS A 151 -11.36 12.74 14.70
CA HIS A 151 -11.98 13.92 15.32
C HIS A 151 -11.65 15.18 14.52
N LYS A 152 -12.67 16.01 14.25
CA LYS A 152 -12.54 17.26 13.46
C LYS A 152 -11.76 17.03 12.15
N GLU A 153 -12.21 16.07 11.36
CA GLU A 153 -11.62 15.70 10.07
C GLU A 153 -10.15 15.26 10.11
N GLN A 154 -9.64 14.91 11.28
CA GLN A 154 -8.27 14.46 11.46
C GLN A 154 -8.26 13.04 12.04
N ARG A 155 -7.51 12.17 11.38
CA ARG A 155 -7.18 10.82 11.84
C ARG A 155 -5.89 10.88 12.65
N ARG A 156 -5.94 10.39 13.89
CA ARG A 156 -4.80 10.31 14.80
C ARG A 156 -4.59 8.86 15.23
N PHE A 157 -3.44 8.30 14.87
CA PHE A 157 -3.08 6.93 15.27
C PHE A 157 -2.79 6.86 16.77
N TYR A 158 -3.09 5.72 17.38
CA TYR A 158 -2.81 5.51 18.80
C TYR A 158 -1.30 5.36 19.04
N THR A 159 -0.86 5.84 20.19
CA THR A 159 0.50 5.61 20.71
C THR A 159 0.53 4.37 21.59
N SER A 160 1.73 3.87 21.90
CA SER A 160 1.89 2.73 22.81
C SER A 160 1.23 2.94 24.18
N SER A 161 1.26 4.17 24.71
CA SER A 161 0.59 4.50 25.98
C SER A 161 -0.94 4.53 25.88
N GLN A 162 -1.48 4.64 24.66
CA GLN A 162 -2.92 4.61 24.37
C GLN A 162 -3.41 3.22 23.95
N GLY A 163 -2.60 2.18 24.14
CA GLY A 163 -2.97 0.80 23.80
C GLY A 163 -2.86 0.49 22.31
N GLN A 164 -1.98 1.16 21.57
CA GLN A 164 -1.68 0.77 20.19
C GLN A 164 -1.36 -0.72 20.10
N ASN A 165 -2.03 -1.41 19.18
CA ASN A 165 -1.78 -2.82 18.93
C ASN A 165 -0.38 -3.02 18.32
N THR A 166 0.41 -3.95 18.88
CA THR A 166 1.80 -4.21 18.49
C THR A 166 1.95 -5.30 17.43
N THR A 167 0.87 -6.00 17.08
CA THR A 167 0.90 -7.13 16.15
C THR A 167 0.32 -6.78 14.79
N LEU A 168 -0.75 -5.99 14.74
CA LEU A 168 -1.44 -5.64 13.50
C LEU A 168 -2.01 -4.22 13.51
N PHE A 169 -2.27 -3.71 12.30
CA PHE A 169 -2.82 -2.39 12.07
C PHE A 169 -3.84 -2.40 10.94
N GLN A 170 -4.69 -1.37 10.95
CA GLN A 170 -5.71 -1.14 9.94
C GLN A 170 -5.10 -0.42 8.74
N VAL A 171 -5.23 -1.02 7.55
CA VAL A 171 -4.78 -0.43 6.28
C VAL A 171 -5.91 0.42 5.70
N HIS A 172 -7.05 -0.22 5.39
CA HIS A 172 -8.26 0.40 4.87
C HIS A 172 -9.47 0.04 5.75
N THR A 173 -10.69 0.36 5.32
CA THR A 173 -11.91 0.04 6.07
C THR A 173 -12.04 -1.46 6.33
N HIS A 174 -11.87 -2.31 5.30
CA HIS A 174 -12.07 -3.76 5.39
C HIS A 174 -10.76 -4.56 5.42
N PHE A 175 -9.60 -3.91 5.43
CA PHE A 175 -8.30 -4.57 5.27
C PHE A 175 -7.34 -4.23 6.41
N PHE A 176 -6.77 -5.28 6.98
CA PHE A 176 -5.81 -5.24 8.09
C PHE A 176 -4.55 -5.99 7.68
N MET A 177 -3.43 -5.60 8.27
CA MET A 177 -2.14 -6.23 8.01
C MET A 177 -1.34 -6.35 9.29
N THR A 178 -0.61 -7.44 9.45
CA THR A 178 0.34 -7.57 10.54
C THR A 178 1.60 -6.76 10.29
N HIS A 179 2.20 -6.23 11.36
CA HIS A 179 3.50 -5.55 11.27
C HIS A 179 4.59 -6.48 10.70
N ARG A 180 4.51 -7.78 11.01
CA ARG A 180 5.45 -8.78 10.48
C ARG A 180 5.33 -8.99 8.98
N LEU A 181 4.11 -9.01 8.42
CA LEU A 181 3.91 -9.15 6.98
C LEU A 181 4.34 -7.88 6.25
N ALA A 182 3.98 -6.71 6.76
CA ALA A 182 4.43 -5.44 6.22
C ALA A 182 5.98 -5.36 6.20
N HIS A 183 6.63 -5.78 7.28
CA HIS A 183 8.09 -5.88 7.34
C HIS A 183 8.64 -6.89 6.31
N HIS A 184 8.02 -8.07 6.19
CA HIS A 184 8.42 -9.07 5.20
C HIS A 184 8.34 -8.53 3.77
N PHE A 185 7.26 -7.83 3.42
CA PHE A 185 7.12 -7.20 2.11
C PHE A 185 8.16 -6.11 1.87
N LYS A 186 8.46 -5.27 2.87
CA LYS A 186 9.53 -4.27 2.77
C LYS A 186 10.89 -4.90 2.47
N MET A 187 11.24 -6.01 3.14
CA MET A 187 12.50 -6.72 2.88
C MET A 187 12.50 -7.41 1.51
N SER A 188 11.32 -7.77 1.00
CA SER A 188 11.13 -8.46 -0.27
C SER A 188 10.90 -7.52 -1.47
N GLN A 189 11.02 -6.19 -1.33
CA GLN A 189 10.74 -5.23 -2.41
C GLN A 189 11.62 -5.41 -3.67
N MET A 190 12.78 -6.05 -3.54
CA MET A 190 13.63 -6.40 -4.68
C MET A 190 13.03 -7.50 -5.57
N LEU A 191 12.05 -8.24 -5.06
CA LEU A 191 11.31 -9.26 -5.82
C LEU A 191 10.16 -8.57 -6.57
N GLN A 192 10.17 -8.64 -7.90
CA GLN A 192 9.01 -8.21 -8.67
C GLN A 192 7.79 -9.07 -8.32
N ARG A 193 6.61 -8.46 -8.23
CA ARG A 193 5.30 -9.12 -8.11
C ARG A 193 5.02 -9.82 -6.76
N ILE A 194 5.48 -9.28 -5.63
CA ILE A 194 5.23 -9.82 -4.27
C ILE A 194 3.76 -10.12 -3.97
N VAL A 195 2.82 -9.31 -4.45
CA VAL A 195 1.38 -9.51 -4.25
C VAL A 195 0.87 -10.73 -5.02
N ASN A 196 1.39 -10.97 -6.23
CA ASN A 196 1.03 -12.16 -7.00
C ASN A 196 1.58 -13.41 -6.33
N LEU A 197 2.80 -13.35 -5.79
CA LEU A 197 3.39 -14.44 -5.03
C LEU A 197 2.52 -14.76 -3.80
N TYR A 198 2.23 -13.76 -2.97
CA TYR A 198 1.37 -13.91 -1.80
C TYR A 198 0.03 -14.54 -2.15
N ASN A 199 -0.66 -13.99 -3.15
CA ASN A 199 -1.95 -14.52 -3.58
C ASN A 199 -1.83 -15.94 -4.17
N SER A 200 -0.75 -16.27 -4.88
CA SER A 200 -0.55 -17.63 -5.41
C SER A 200 -0.25 -18.66 -4.31
N THR A 201 0.36 -18.21 -3.21
CA THR A 201 0.69 -19.08 -2.07
C THR A 201 -0.52 -19.35 -1.19
N PHE A 202 -1.36 -18.34 -0.96
CA PHE A 202 -2.43 -18.41 0.05
C PHE A 202 -3.85 -18.40 -0.51
N MET A 203 -4.04 -18.12 -1.80
CA MET A 203 -5.36 -18.16 -2.45
C MET A 203 -5.50 -19.43 -3.29
N GLY A 204 -6.72 -19.96 -3.37
CA GLY A 204 -7.06 -21.28 -3.92
C GLY A 204 -8.03 -22.00 -3.00
N ASP A 205 -7.77 -23.26 -2.68
CA ASP A 205 -8.59 -24.08 -1.77
C ASP A 205 -8.64 -23.54 -0.32
N HIS A 206 -7.70 -22.66 0.03
CA HIS A 206 -7.60 -22.01 1.35
C HIS A 206 -8.15 -20.57 1.37
N THR A 207 -8.83 -20.14 0.30
CA THR A 207 -9.36 -18.77 0.23
C THR A 207 -10.43 -18.55 1.31
N PRO A 208 -10.32 -17.49 2.14
CA PRO A 208 -11.37 -17.17 3.09
C PRO A 208 -12.72 -16.90 2.40
N PRO A 209 -13.85 -17.23 3.05
CA PRO A 209 -15.16 -17.02 2.46
C PRO A 209 -15.50 -15.53 2.33
N LEU A 210 -16.48 -15.24 1.46
CA LEU A 210 -17.15 -13.94 1.41
C LEU A 210 -18.18 -13.84 2.54
N PHE A 211 -18.36 -12.64 3.11
CA PHE A 211 -19.34 -12.41 4.18
C PHE A 211 -20.77 -12.28 3.66
N THR A 212 -20.94 -11.70 2.48
CA THR A 212 -22.22 -11.67 1.75
C THR A 212 -21.96 -11.84 0.24
N PRO A 213 -22.91 -12.41 -0.53
CA PRO A 213 -22.74 -12.57 -1.97
C PRO A 213 -22.61 -11.24 -2.73
N GLN A 214 -23.17 -10.16 -2.18
CA GLN A 214 -23.16 -8.82 -2.78
C GLN A 214 -22.03 -7.93 -2.23
N GLN A 215 -21.12 -8.45 -1.40
CA GLN A 215 -20.04 -7.63 -0.89
C GLN A 215 -19.12 -7.19 -2.03
N LEU A 216 -18.63 -5.97 -1.93
CA LEU A 216 -17.81 -5.36 -2.96
C LEU A 216 -16.31 -5.63 -2.74
N PHE A 217 -15.89 -6.03 -1.54
CA PHE A 217 -14.50 -6.31 -1.19
C PHE A 217 -14.19 -7.80 -1.14
N ALA A 218 -12.96 -8.21 -1.43
CA ALA A 218 -12.56 -9.62 -1.55
C ALA A 218 -11.30 -9.97 -0.72
N PRO A 219 -11.10 -11.25 -0.34
CA PRO A 219 -9.94 -11.67 0.45
C PRO A 219 -8.62 -11.56 -0.31
N ARG A 220 -8.64 -11.43 -1.64
CA ARG A 220 -7.43 -11.33 -2.46
C ARG A 220 -6.75 -9.98 -2.26
N MET A 221 -5.47 -9.98 -1.95
CA MET A 221 -4.70 -8.75 -1.73
C MET A 221 -4.50 -7.99 -3.04
N SER A 222 -4.75 -6.69 -3.03
CA SER A 222 -4.43 -5.78 -4.13
C SER A 222 -3.03 -5.17 -4.00
N VAL A 223 -2.54 -4.55 -5.08
CA VAL A 223 -1.24 -3.84 -5.05
C VAL A 223 -1.31 -2.65 -4.10
N GLU A 224 -2.44 -1.93 -4.12
CA GLU A 224 -2.69 -0.74 -3.32
C GLU A 224 -2.73 -1.07 -1.82
N VAL A 225 -3.42 -2.16 -1.42
CA VAL A 225 -3.43 -2.62 -0.02
C VAL A 225 -2.02 -2.97 0.46
N CYS A 226 -1.20 -3.56 -0.40
CA CYS A 226 0.18 -3.89 -0.08
C CYS A 226 1.05 -2.64 0.08
N GLU A 227 0.99 -1.71 -0.88
CA GLU A 227 1.72 -0.44 -0.86
C GLU A 227 1.32 0.42 0.35
N ASP A 228 0.02 0.67 0.52
CA ASP A 228 -0.50 1.46 1.65
C ASP A 228 -0.17 0.79 2.98
N GLY A 229 -0.24 -0.55 3.06
CA GLY A 229 0.14 -1.31 4.24
C GLY A 229 1.61 -1.07 4.64
N MET A 230 2.54 -1.18 3.68
CA MET A 230 3.96 -0.92 3.93
C MET A 230 4.24 0.53 4.31
N ASP A 231 3.53 1.48 3.68
CA ASP A 231 3.66 2.90 3.94
C ASP A 231 3.16 3.26 5.35
N ILE A 232 1.97 2.80 5.73
CA ILE A 232 1.38 3.03 7.05
C ILE A 232 2.27 2.45 8.14
N ASP A 233 2.72 1.20 7.98
CA ASP A 233 3.64 0.54 8.92
C ASP A 233 4.92 1.36 9.14
N THR A 234 5.53 1.83 8.04
CA THR A 234 6.75 2.64 8.08
C THR A 234 6.53 4.00 8.72
N LEU A 235 5.41 4.67 8.42
CA LEU A 235 5.05 5.94 9.02
C LEU A 235 4.77 5.80 10.52
N ILE A 236 4.00 4.79 10.93
CA ILE A 236 3.76 4.50 12.35
C ILE A 236 5.09 4.32 13.07
N PHE A 237 5.97 3.46 12.56
CA PHE A 237 7.28 3.22 13.14
C PHE A 237 8.12 4.50 13.27
N ASN A 238 8.21 5.30 12.20
CA ASN A 238 9.01 6.52 12.18
C ASN A 238 8.47 7.62 13.11
N TYR A 239 7.15 7.78 13.22
CA TYR A 239 6.57 8.76 14.14
C TYR A 239 6.77 8.30 15.60
N THR A 240 6.48 7.03 15.90
CA THR A 240 6.65 6.48 17.25
C THR A 240 8.11 6.55 17.71
N SER A 241 9.09 6.26 16.84
CA SER A 241 10.51 6.33 17.20
C SER A 241 11.00 7.74 17.56
N ARG A 242 10.27 8.78 17.12
CA ARG A 242 10.54 10.19 17.43
C ARG A 242 9.72 10.72 18.61
N GLY A 243 8.91 9.85 19.26
CA GLY A 243 7.96 10.28 20.28
C GLY A 243 6.79 11.12 19.72
N GLU A 244 6.60 11.10 18.40
CA GLU A 244 5.57 11.84 17.69
C GLU A 244 4.36 10.97 17.37
N VAL A 245 3.23 11.60 17.06
CA VAL A 245 1.99 10.90 16.70
C VAL A 245 1.64 11.12 15.24
N LEU A 246 1.48 10.04 14.49
CA LEU A 246 1.03 10.12 13.10
C LEU A 246 -0.39 10.70 13.04
N LYS A 247 -0.51 11.84 12.37
CA LYS A 247 -1.76 12.54 12.11
C LYS A 247 -1.93 12.75 10.61
N VAL A 248 -3.09 12.39 10.09
CA VAL A 248 -3.43 12.53 8.67
C VAL A 248 -4.87 13.03 8.52
N PRO A 249 -5.27 13.60 7.37
CA PRO A 249 -6.67 13.92 7.10
C PRO A 249 -7.56 12.67 7.22
N SER A 250 -8.76 12.80 7.79
CA SER A 250 -9.70 11.69 7.89
C SER A 250 -10.53 11.49 6.62
N SER A 251 -10.66 12.53 5.79
CA SER A 251 -11.31 12.51 4.48
C SER A 251 -10.27 12.45 3.35
N GLY A 252 -10.74 12.22 2.12
CA GLY A 252 -9.88 12.13 0.93
C GLY A 252 -9.38 10.72 0.63
N LEU A 253 -8.80 10.57 -0.56
CA LEU A 253 -8.33 9.28 -1.09
C LEU A 253 -7.12 8.76 -0.31
N ASP A 254 -7.10 7.45 -0.01
CA ASP A 254 -6.01 6.79 0.71
C ASP A 254 -4.65 7.02 0.02
N ARG A 255 -4.62 6.99 -1.33
CA ARG A 255 -3.44 7.28 -2.16
C ARG A 255 -2.77 8.64 -1.92
N VAL A 256 -3.52 9.64 -1.43
CA VAL A 256 -2.99 10.98 -1.15
C VAL A 256 -2.87 11.29 0.34
N ARG A 257 -3.65 10.60 1.18
CA ARG A 257 -3.78 10.86 2.62
C ARG A 257 -2.43 10.90 3.33
N TYR A 258 -1.52 10.03 2.93
CA TYR A 258 -0.22 9.86 3.58
C TYR A 258 0.92 10.66 2.94
N ASN A 259 0.70 11.36 1.82
CA ASN A 259 1.78 12.01 1.06
C ASN A 259 2.54 13.07 1.86
N GLU A 260 1.82 13.89 2.64
CA GLU A 260 2.47 14.90 3.48
C GLU A 260 3.26 14.24 4.62
N ALA A 261 2.72 13.19 5.25
CA ALA A 261 3.44 12.45 6.29
C ALA A 261 4.70 11.75 5.74
N LYS A 262 4.62 11.19 4.52
CA LYS A 262 5.77 10.62 3.78
C LYS A 262 6.82 11.68 3.51
N LYS A 263 6.40 12.86 3.03
CA LYS A 263 7.31 14.00 2.77
C LYS A 263 8.02 14.43 4.04
N GLN A 264 7.31 14.58 5.15
CA GLN A 264 7.89 14.93 6.44
C GLN A 264 8.87 13.87 6.96
N CYS A 265 8.56 12.59 6.78
CA CYS A 265 9.47 11.48 7.10
C CYS A 265 10.76 11.59 6.27
N SER A 266 10.65 11.74 4.95
CA SER A 266 11.81 11.89 4.06
C SER A 266 12.65 13.13 4.38
N SER A 267 12.02 14.27 4.65
CA SER A 267 12.74 15.50 5.05
C SER A 267 13.45 15.33 6.38
N TRP A 268 12.85 14.64 7.35
CA TRP A 268 13.50 14.33 8.62
C TRP A 268 14.69 13.39 8.43
N ILE A 269 14.55 12.32 7.64
CA ILE A 269 15.66 11.41 7.31
C ILE A 269 16.77 12.18 6.58
N ALA A 270 16.45 13.11 5.69
CA ALA A 270 17.45 13.93 5.01
C ALA A 270 18.22 14.85 5.98
N ALA A 271 17.53 15.43 6.97
CA ALA A 271 18.15 16.31 7.96
C ALA A 271 18.96 15.53 9.01
N GLU A 272 18.30 14.61 9.71
CA GLU A 272 18.89 13.89 10.85
C GLU A 272 19.72 12.68 10.39
N GLY A 273 19.41 12.11 9.22
CA GLY A 273 19.92 10.81 8.77
C GLY A 273 19.16 9.65 9.38
N THR A 274 19.62 8.43 9.11
CA THR A 274 19.13 7.23 9.79
C THR A 274 19.99 6.93 11.03
N ALA A 275 19.56 6.00 11.88
CA ALA A 275 20.39 5.49 12.98
C ALA A 275 21.74 4.91 12.49
N HIS A 276 21.86 4.65 11.19
CA HIS A 276 23.05 4.16 10.53
C HIS A 276 23.77 5.23 9.70
N LYS A 277 23.42 6.52 9.81
CA LYS A 277 24.09 7.63 9.10
C LYS A 277 25.60 7.66 9.33
N ASN A 278 26.00 7.35 10.56
CA ASN A 278 27.41 7.30 10.96
C ASN A 278 28.04 5.91 10.80
N HIS A 279 27.34 4.97 10.15
CA HIS A 279 27.91 3.68 9.81
C HIS A 279 28.99 3.88 8.74
N SER A 280 30.25 3.97 9.19
CA SER A 280 31.43 4.11 8.35
C SER A 280 31.77 2.78 7.65
N CYS A 281 31.02 2.43 6.60
CA CYS A 281 31.62 1.62 5.55
C CYS A 281 32.48 2.56 4.70
N VAL A 282 33.78 2.27 4.64
CA VAL A 282 34.79 2.98 3.83
C VAL A 282 34.18 3.35 2.47
N VAL A 283 34.14 4.65 2.20
CA VAL A 283 33.34 5.32 1.17
C VAL A 283 33.42 4.66 -0.21
N ARG A 284 32.26 4.23 -0.72
CA ARG A 284 31.84 4.28 -2.14
C ARG A 284 30.30 4.29 -2.18
N ALA A 285 29.66 5.45 -2.16
CA ALA A 285 28.20 5.49 -2.36
C ALA A 285 27.86 4.91 -3.74
N VAL A 286 26.89 4.00 -3.79
CA VAL A 286 26.29 3.53 -5.04
C VAL A 286 25.08 4.40 -5.30
N VAL A 287 25.10 5.15 -6.40
CA VAL A 287 23.89 5.78 -6.93
C VAL A 287 23.17 4.69 -7.71
N THR A 288 22.16 4.09 -7.09
CA THR A 288 21.25 3.19 -7.81
C THR A 288 20.21 4.04 -8.50
N ASP A 289 20.00 3.86 -9.80
CA ASP A 289 18.79 4.40 -10.42
C ASP A 289 17.59 3.75 -9.74
N GLY A 290 16.75 4.57 -9.10
CA GLY A 290 15.48 4.12 -8.58
C GLY A 290 14.45 4.53 -9.62
N LEU A 291 14.18 3.63 -10.57
CA LEU A 291 13.42 3.90 -11.80
C LEU A 291 14.17 4.81 -12.79
N THR A 292 14.75 4.18 -13.81
CA THR A 292 15.26 4.86 -15.01
C THR A 292 14.23 5.81 -15.67
N ILE A 293 12.93 5.65 -15.42
CA ILE A 293 11.87 6.46 -16.00
C ILE A 293 11.38 7.48 -14.97
N GLY A 294 11.78 8.75 -15.13
CA GLY A 294 11.24 9.81 -14.29
C GLY A 294 9.72 9.99 -14.42
N HIS A 295 9.11 10.55 -13.39
CA HIS A 295 7.66 10.68 -13.25
C HIS A 295 7.12 11.89 -14.03
N TRP A 296 5.81 11.89 -14.35
CA TRP A 296 5.18 13.03 -14.99
C TRP A 296 5.31 14.30 -14.15
N ARG A 297 5.71 15.41 -14.79
CA ARG A 297 5.81 16.73 -14.17
C ARG A 297 5.01 17.77 -14.94
N CYS A 298 4.89 18.95 -14.34
CA CYS A 298 4.29 20.10 -15.02
C CYS A 298 5.02 20.38 -16.35
N SER A 299 4.25 20.38 -17.44
CA SER A 299 4.76 20.53 -18.82
C SER A 299 4.89 21.97 -19.28
N ALA A 300 4.86 22.95 -18.35
CA ALA A 300 5.11 24.34 -18.67
C ALA A 300 6.57 24.50 -19.15
N SER A 301 6.77 25.04 -20.36
CA SER A 301 8.12 25.31 -20.87
C SER A 301 8.74 26.52 -20.18
N ALA A 302 10.07 26.64 -20.28
CA ALA A 302 10.81 27.81 -19.82
C ALA A 302 10.20 29.13 -20.35
N ALA A 303 9.88 29.20 -21.66
CA ALA A 303 9.27 30.39 -22.26
C ALA A 303 7.88 30.72 -21.70
N GLN A 304 7.06 29.70 -21.38
CA GLN A 304 5.75 29.90 -20.74
C GLN A 304 5.90 30.38 -19.30
N LEU A 305 6.84 29.80 -18.55
CA LEU A 305 7.12 30.18 -17.18
C LEU A 305 7.73 31.59 -17.08
N GLU A 306 8.61 31.95 -18.00
CA GLU A 306 9.21 33.29 -18.10
C GLU A 306 8.14 34.35 -18.41
N LYS A 307 7.24 34.07 -19.36
CA LYS A 307 6.11 34.95 -19.66
C LYS A 307 5.22 35.17 -18.43
N LEU A 308 4.85 34.09 -17.73
CA LEU A 308 4.03 34.19 -16.53
C LEU A 308 4.73 34.94 -15.39
N ALA A 309 6.04 34.74 -15.23
CA ALA A 309 6.84 35.47 -14.25
C ALA A 309 6.90 36.96 -14.58
N GLN A 310 7.11 37.32 -15.85
CA GLN A 310 7.11 38.70 -16.33
C GLN A 310 5.76 39.37 -16.11
N GLU A 311 4.65 38.70 -16.43
CA GLU A 311 3.29 39.21 -16.19
C GLU A 311 2.98 39.40 -14.70
N ALA A 312 3.59 38.60 -13.83
CA ALA A 312 3.45 38.70 -12.38
C ALA A 312 4.47 39.64 -11.71
N GLY A 313 5.40 40.25 -12.46
CA GLY A 313 6.46 41.10 -11.90
C GLY A 313 7.50 40.33 -11.07
N HIS A 314 7.68 39.04 -11.35
CA HIS A 314 8.63 38.15 -10.68
C HIS A 314 9.84 37.82 -11.56
N PRO A 315 11.00 37.50 -10.99
CA PRO A 315 12.13 37.00 -11.75
C PRO A 315 11.77 35.68 -12.46
N ALA A 316 12.34 35.46 -13.64
CA ALA A 316 12.18 34.20 -14.36
C ALA A 316 12.64 33.02 -13.49
N PRO A 317 11.87 31.92 -13.43
CA PRO A 317 12.23 30.78 -12.59
C PRO A 317 13.48 30.08 -13.10
N ASP A 318 14.33 29.65 -12.17
CA ASP A 318 15.52 28.85 -12.47
C ASP A 318 15.12 27.39 -12.74
N GLY A 319 14.89 27.09 -14.02
CA GLY A 319 14.58 25.77 -14.53
C GLY A 319 13.08 25.43 -14.55
N PRO A 320 12.73 24.13 -14.70
CA PRO A 320 11.35 23.69 -14.85
C PRO A 320 10.55 23.82 -13.54
N CYS A 321 9.22 23.84 -13.68
CA CYS A 321 8.32 23.79 -12.53
C CYS A 321 8.50 22.48 -11.73
N ARG A 322 8.80 22.62 -10.43
CA ARG A 322 9.00 21.50 -9.49
C ARG A 322 7.73 21.11 -8.72
N ARG A 323 6.59 21.75 -9.00
CA ARG A 323 5.30 21.41 -8.35
C ARG A 323 4.78 20.09 -8.92
N THR A 324 4.33 19.21 -8.02
CA THR A 324 3.71 17.93 -8.39
C THR A 324 2.38 18.15 -9.10
N LEU A 325 2.01 17.20 -9.95
CA LEU A 325 0.69 17.16 -10.58
C LEU A 325 -0.33 16.58 -9.59
N ASP A 326 -1.55 17.10 -9.58
CA ASP A 326 -2.62 16.57 -8.71
C ASP A 326 -3.07 15.17 -9.19
N THR A 327 -3.00 14.95 -10.50
CA THR A 327 -3.22 13.65 -11.14
C THR A 327 -2.21 13.43 -12.26
N VAL A 328 -1.94 12.17 -12.58
CA VAL A 328 -1.13 11.83 -13.77
C VAL A 328 -1.82 12.20 -15.08
N ARG A 329 -3.09 12.62 -15.08
CA ARG A 329 -3.82 13.11 -16.27
C ARG A 329 -3.55 14.59 -16.55
N ASN A 330 -3.24 15.36 -15.51
CA ASN A 330 -3.03 16.80 -15.66
C ASN A 330 -1.72 17.09 -16.43
N ARG A 331 -1.78 17.97 -17.44
CA ARG A 331 -0.59 18.46 -18.18
C ARG A 331 0.20 19.49 -17.37
N TYR A 332 -0.52 20.31 -16.60
CA TYR A 332 0.01 21.38 -15.76
C TYR A 332 -0.36 21.11 -14.30
N CYS A 333 0.43 21.65 -13.36
CA CYS A 333 0.04 21.60 -11.95
C CYS A 333 -1.15 22.54 -11.71
N SER A 334 -1.89 22.32 -10.62
CA SER A 334 -3.02 23.17 -10.19
C SER A 334 -2.72 24.67 -10.21
N PHE A 335 -1.47 25.07 -10.01
CA PHE A 335 -1.07 26.47 -10.09
C PHE A 335 -0.96 27.02 -11.52
N HIS A 336 -0.41 26.24 -12.47
CA HIS A 336 -0.19 26.71 -13.84
C HIS A 336 -1.36 26.41 -14.79
N GLN A 337 -2.21 25.45 -14.43
CA GLN A 337 -3.34 25.06 -15.26
C GLN A 337 -4.27 26.23 -15.64
N PRO A 338 -4.70 27.11 -14.71
CA PRO A 338 -5.59 28.23 -15.04
C PRO A 338 -5.02 29.22 -16.06
N PHE A 339 -3.69 29.34 -16.12
CA PHE A 339 -3.00 30.30 -16.99
C PHE A 339 -2.60 29.71 -18.35
N LEU A 340 -2.41 28.39 -18.43
CA LEU A 340 -1.86 27.72 -19.60
C LEU A 340 -2.88 26.93 -20.42
N GLU A 341 -4.10 26.72 -19.91
CA GLU A 341 -5.15 25.93 -20.59
C GLU A 341 -5.54 26.49 -21.97
N GLY A 342 -5.52 27.81 -22.15
CA GLY A 342 -5.80 28.50 -23.42
C GLY A 342 -4.58 28.73 -24.31
N ILE A 343 -3.39 28.26 -23.92
CA ILE A 343 -2.14 28.47 -24.66
C ILE A 343 -1.84 27.23 -25.52
N CYS A 344 -1.21 27.47 -26.67
CA CYS A 344 -0.78 26.42 -27.58
C CYS A 344 0.08 25.37 -26.85
N GLN A 345 -0.32 24.11 -26.96
CA GLN A 345 0.36 23.00 -26.29
C GLN A 345 1.69 22.61 -26.92
N ALA A 346 1.93 23.01 -28.18
CA ALA A 346 3.20 22.78 -28.85
C ALA A 346 4.30 23.59 -28.15
N GLN A 347 5.24 22.91 -27.51
CA GLN A 347 6.31 23.57 -26.78
C GLN A 347 7.42 24.04 -27.73
N PRO A 348 8.04 25.21 -27.51
CA PRO A 348 7.84 26.16 -26.39
C PRO A 348 6.89 27.33 -26.72
N CYS A 349 5.77 27.10 -27.41
CA CYS A 349 4.89 28.17 -27.87
C CYS A 349 4.15 28.88 -26.72
N ILE A 350 4.05 30.22 -26.85
CA ILE A 350 3.33 31.10 -25.92
C ILE A 350 2.08 31.76 -26.56
N GLN A 351 1.75 31.39 -27.80
CA GLN A 351 0.59 31.91 -28.52
C GLN A 351 -0.70 31.24 -28.04
N PRO A 352 -1.85 31.93 -28.10
CA PRO A 352 -3.14 31.33 -27.78
C PRO A 352 -3.46 30.17 -28.72
N ALA A 353 -4.07 29.12 -28.18
CA ALA A 353 -4.60 28.03 -28.98
C ALA A 353 -5.83 28.51 -29.78
N LEU A 354 -6.06 27.90 -30.95
CA LEU A 354 -7.29 28.15 -31.71
C LEU A 354 -8.51 27.60 -30.93
N PRO A 355 -9.71 28.19 -31.11
CA PRO A 355 -10.93 27.68 -30.48
C PRO A 355 -11.12 26.18 -30.76
N ASN A 356 -11.38 25.40 -29.71
CA ASN A 356 -11.53 23.93 -29.74
C ASN A 356 -10.32 23.15 -30.30
N LYS A 357 -9.12 23.73 -30.32
CA LYS A 357 -7.88 23.03 -30.69
C LYS A 357 -6.83 23.15 -29.59
N LYS A 358 -5.95 22.15 -29.52
CA LYS A 358 -4.81 22.13 -28.60
C LYS A 358 -3.63 23.00 -29.07
N THR A 359 -3.65 23.55 -30.30
CA THR A 359 -2.54 24.31 -30.91
C THR A 359 -2.98 25.64 -31.51
N CYS A 360 -2.02 26.56 -31.72
CA CYS A 360 -2.23 27.80 -32.45
C CYS A 360 -2.32 27.55 -33.99
N GLY A 361 -2.53 28.62 -34.76
CA GLY A 361 -2.67 28.55 -36.22
C GLY A 361 -1.40 28.27 -37.02
N LEU A 362 -0.26 28.02 -36.36
CA LEU A 362 1.00 27.74 -37.05
C LEU A 362 0.98 26.33 -37.66
N GLN A 363 1.25 26.23 -38.97
CA GLN A 363 1.17 24.96 -39.70
C GLN A 363 2.06 23.86 -39.08
N SER A 364 3.27 24.20 -38.65
CA SER A 364 4.18 23.26 -37.99
C SER A 364 3.61 22.68 -36.69
N HIS A 365 2.79 23.44 -35.95
CA HIS A 365 2.14 22.97 -34.71
C HIS A 365 0.93 22.10 -35.01
N LEU A 366 0.16 22.45 -36.05
CA LEU A 366 -0.94 21.61 -36.55
C LEU A 366 -0.44 20.26 -37.05
N ASP A 367 0.65 20.25 -37.81
CA ASP A 367 1.27 19.03 -38.33
C ASP A 367 1.84 18.16 -37.20
N ALA A 368 2.46 18.78 -36.19
CA ALA A 368 2.95 18.08 -35.02
C ALA A 368 1.80 17.47 -34.20
N ALA A 369 0.69 18.18 -34.04
CA ALA A 369 -0.50 17.66 -33.36
C ALA A 369 -1.10 16.46 -34.12
N LYS A 370 -1.18 16.54 -35.45
CA LYS A 370 -1.65 15.43 -36.29
C LYS A 370 -0.75 14.20 -36.16
N LYS A 371 0.57 14.38 -36.26
CA LYS A 371 1.55 13.30 -36.09
C LYS A 371 1.46 12.66 -34.70
N PHE A 372 1.31 13.49 -33.67
CA PHE A 372 1.14 13.02 -32.30
C PHE A 372 -0.13 12.17 -32.14
N GLY A 373 -1.27 12.64 -32.65
CA GLY A 373 -2.52 11.87 -32.63
C GLY A 373 -2.42 10.52 -33.34
N THR A 374 -1.75 10.46 -34.50
CA THR A 374 -1.52 9.19 -35.21
C THR A 374 -0.67 8.21 -34.37
N ARG A 375 0.40 8.69 -33.72
CA ARG A 375 1.28 7.87 -32.85
C ARG A 375 0.53 7.31 -31.64
N VAL A 376 -0.33 8.11 -31.01
CA VAL A 376 -1.18 7.67 -29.89
C VAL A 376 -2.13 6.55 -30.34
N ASN A 377 -2.80 6.72 -31.48
CA ASN A 377 -3.73 5.73 -32.02
C ASN A 377 -3.05 4.40 -32.40
N SER A 378 -1.84 4.43 -32.96
CA SER A 378 -1.09 3.20 -33.30
C SER A 378 -0.62 2.43 -32.06
N ASN A 379 -0.22 3.14 -31.01
CA ASN A 379 0.19 2.54 -29.73
C ASN A 379 -0.96 1.83 -29.02
N PHE A 380 -2.18 2.39 -29.10
CA PHE A 380 -3.40 1.76 -28.61
C PHE A 380 -3.70 0.43 -29.32
N GLN A 381 -3.51 0.38 -30.64
CA GLN A 381 -3.67 -0.86 -31.41
C GLN A 381 -2.69 -1.94 -30.94
N LEU A 382 -1.42 -1.58 -30.69
CA LEU A 382 -0.43 -2.52 -30.13
C LEU A 382 -0.78 -3.00 -28.71
N HIS A 383 -1.19 -2.10 -27.82
CA HIS A 383 -1.58 -2.47 -26.44
C HIS A 383 -2.84 -3.35 -26.40
N SER A 384 -3.85 -3.06 -27.21
CA SER A 384 -5.05 -3.90 -27.31
C SER A 384 -4.76 -5.29 -27.90
N ILE A 385 -3.77 -5.40 -28.80
CA ILE A 385 -3.29 -6.68 -29.33
C ILE A 385 -2.55 -7.49 -28.26
N LEU A 386 -1.71 -6.83 -27.44
CA LEU A 386 -0.97 -7.48 -26.34
C LEU A 386 -1.86 -7.90 -25.17
N ASN A 387 -3.04 -7.29 -25.01
CA ASN A 387 -3.95 -7.50 -23.89
C ASN A 387 -5.18 -8.40 -24.22
N ARG A 388 -5.12 -9.23 -25.28
CA ARG A 388 -6.20 -10.18 -25.64
C ARG A 388 -6.01 -11.56 -24.95
N PRO A 389 -7.08 -12.35 -24.78
CA PRO A 389 -7.87 -12.56 -23.57
C PRO A 389 -7.40 -13.72 -22.66
N GLY A 390 -7.45 -13.49 -21.35
CA GLY A 390 -7.18 -14.45 -20.27
C GLY A 390 -7.27 -13.86 -18.85
N SER A 391 -7.37 -12.53 -18.72
CA SER A 391 -7.40 -11.81 -17.45
C SER A 391 -8.73 -11.07 -17.24
N ASN A 392 -9.80 -11.81 -16.95
CA ASN A 392 -10.93 -11.23 -16.23
C ASN A 392 -10.58 -11.22 -14.74
N LEU A 393 -9.83 -10.22 -14.30
CA LEU A 393 -9.71 -9.90 -12.88
C LEU A 393 -10.83 -8.93 -12.54
N ASN A 394 -11.77 -9.37 -11.71
CA ASN A 394 -12.75 -8.49 -11.09
C ASN A 394 -12.01 -7.48 -10.21
N LEU A 395 -11.92 -6.23 -10.68
CA LEU A 395 -11.48 -5.10 -9.86
C LEU A 395 -12.54 -4.85 -8.78
N ASP A 396 -12.08 -4.63 -7.54
CA ASP A 396 -12.87 -4.43 -6.33
C ASP A 396 -13.71 -3.13 -6.41
N PRO A 397 -15.05 -3.21 -6.42
CA PRO A 397 -15.94 -2.05 -6.47
C PRO A 397 -16.00 -1.18 -5.20
N THR A 398 -15.34 -1.53 -4.08
CA THR A 398 -15.18 -0.61 -2.94
C THR A 398 -14.11 0.44 -3.17
N VAL A 399 -13.22 0.24 -4.15
CA VAL A 399 -12.13 1.17 -4.48
C VAL A 399 -12.63 2.33 -5.38
N HIS A 400 -13.82 2.17 -5.99
CA HIS A 400 -14.41 3.13 -6.90
C HIS A 400 -15.93 3.23 -6.71
N LEU A 401 -16.39 4.08 -5.78
CA LEU A 401 -17.69 4.70 -5.95
C LEU A 401 -17.49 5.89 -6.91
N GLU A 402 -17.98 5.68 -8.13
CA GLU A 402 -17.84 6.44 -9.37
C GLU A 402 -16.58 6.13 -10.19
N ASP A 403 -16.66 5.09 -11.02
CA ASP A 403 -16.66 5.33 -12.47
C ASP A 403 -17.42 4.20 -13.18
N GLY A 404 -18.65 4.51 -13.59
CA GLY A 404 -19.40 3.70 -14.55
C GLY A 404 -18.85 3.89 -15.95
N SER A 405 -17.59 3.54 -16.15
CA SER A 405 -17.00 3.42 -17.48
C SER A 405 -15.84 2.42 -17.42
N GLY A 406 -16.10 1.20 -17.87
CA GLY A 406 -15.07 0.30 -18.38
C GLY A 406 -14.50 0.82 -19.70
N GLU A 407 -14.34 2.14 -19.83
CA GLU A 407 -13.63 2.79 -20.91
C GLU A 407 -12.32 3.29 -20.33
N ILE A 408 -11.21 2.88 -20.95
CA ILE A 408 -9.93 3.53 -20.74
C ILE A 408 -10.04 4.93 -21.38
N GLU A 409 -10.73 5.85 -20.71
CA GLU A 409 -10.81 7.25 -21.09
C GLU A 409 -9.58 7.96 -20.52
N ASP A 410 -8.44 7.75 -21.19
CA ASP A 410 -7.48 8.82 -21.47
C ASP A 410 -6.43 8.31 -22.47
N PHE A 411 -6.61 8.69 -23.74
CA PHE A 411 -5.68 8.42 -24.84
C PHE A 411 -4.27 8.99 -24.58
N ASP A 412 -4.12 10.01 -23.72
CA ASP A 412 -2.82 10.59 -23.36
C ASP A 412 -2.11 9.84 -22.21
N SER A 413 -2.79 8.88 -21.56
CA SER A 413 -2.24 8.08 -20.45
C SER A 413 -1.55 6.77 -20.90
N LEU A 414 -1.82 6.31 -22.13
CA LEU A 414 -1.22 5.09 -22.68
C LEU A 414 0.07 5.38 -23.47
N GLN A 415 1.18 5.02 -22.83
CA GLN A 415 2.50 4.71 -23.39
C GLN A 415 3.46 5.88 -23.67
N GLN A 416 4.70 5.74 -23.17
CA GLN A 416 5.98 5.98 -23.90
C GLN A 416 7.18 5.78 -22.96
N ALA A 417 7.87 4.65 -23.11
CA ALA A 417 9.26 4.46 -22.74
C ALA A 417 10.04 4.42 -24.06
N ASP A 418 10.50 5.56 -24.51
CA ASP A 418 11.43 5.67 -25.64
C ASP A 418 12.54 6.63 -25.24
N GLU A 419 13.79 6.24 -25.49
CA GLU A 419 14.98 7.04 -25.24
C GLU A 419 15.00 8.31 -26.10
N SER A 420 14.23 8.33 -27.19
CA SER A 420 14.07 9.50 -28.06
C SER A 420 13.46 10.73 -27.37
N ASP A 421 12.57 10.54 -26.40
CA ASP A 421 11.95 11.66 -25.66
C ASP A 421 12.92 12.29 -24.65
N ARG A 422 13.92 11.54 -24.12
CA ARG A 422 14.98 12.11 -23.25
C ARG A 422 15.87 13.07 -24.02
N ALA A 423 16.29 12.69 -25.23
CA ALA A 423 17.09 13.54 -26.11
C ALA A 423 16.33 14.82 -26.52
N GLU A 424 15.00 14.75 -26.60
CA GLU A 424 14.14 15.88 -26.93
C GLU A 424 13.84 16.77 -25.70
N GLU A 425 13.94 16.25 -24.47
CA GLU A 425 13.70 16.99 -23.23
C GLU A 425 14.89 17.89 -22.83
N SER A 426 16.13 17.41 -22.96
CA SER A 426 17.34 18.24 -22.77
C SER A 426 17.36 19.46 -23.71
N ARG A 427 16.85 19.29 -24.94
CA ARG A 427 16.68 20.37 -25.93
C ARG A 427 15.63 21.41 -25.55
N ARG A 428 14.65 21.08 -24.70
CA ARG A 428 13.58 22.00 -24.24
C ARG A 428 14.04 22.94 -23.13
N SER A 429 15.08 22.55 -22.37
CA SER A 429 15.60 23.31 -21.23
C SER A 429 16.66 24.36 -21.61
N GLY A 430 16.92 24.55 -22.92
CA GLY A 430 17.79 25.62 -23.41
C GLY A 430 19.23 25.21 -23.75
N GLU A 431 19.55 23.91 -23.81
CA GLU A 431 20.86 23.48 -24.34
C GLU A 431 20.93 23.75 -25.86
N GLU A 432 21.98 24.45 -26.30
CA GLU A 432 22.25 24.80 -27.71
C GLU A 432 22.49 23.55 -28.55
N GLY A 433 21.42 23.04 -29.18
CA GLY A 433 21.45 21.94 -30.14
C GLY A 433 20.54 22.20 -31.34
N ALA A 434 20.95 21.73 -32.52
CA ALA A 434 20.32 22.05 -33.81
C ALA A 434 18.86 21.55 -33.96
N SER A 435 18.01 22.42 -34.52
CA SER A 435 16.64 22.22 -35.06
C SER A 435 15.47 22.08 -34.06
N LYS A 436 14.75 23.19 -33.90
CA LYS A 436 13.51 23.39 -33.09
C LYS A 436 12.29 22.69 -33.71
N LYS A 437 12.12 21.39 -33.55
CA LYS A 437 10.84 20.73 -33.87
C LYS A 437 9.83 21.00 -32.74
N PRO A 438 8.60 21.44 -33.05
CA PRO A 438 7.57 21.62 -32.04
C PRO A 438 7.14 20.27 -31.47
N THR A 439 7.04 20.18 -30.15
CA THR A 439 6.72 18.94 -29.45
C THR A 439 5.43 19.08 -28.66
N LEU A 440 4.56 18.06 -28.72
CA LEU A 440 3.32 18.02 -27.95
C LEU A 440 3.36 17.03 -26.78
N SER A 441 4.43 16.25 -26.64
CA SER A 441 4.57 15.29 -25.54
C SER A 441 4.69 15.99 -24.19
N ARG A 442 4.24 15.28 -23.15
CA ARG A 442 4.27 15.75 -21.76
C ARG A 442 5.69 15.65 -21.20
N ALA A 443 5.98 16.45 -20.19
CA ALA A 443 7.30 16.51 -19.57
C ALA A 443 7.43 15.50 -18.41
N ARG A 444 8.63 14.96 -18.21
CA ARG A 444 8.96 14.05 -17.11
C ARG A 444 10.11 14.59 -16.27
N THR A 445 10.21 14.14 -15.04
CA THR A 445 11.46 14.30 -14.30
C THR A 445 12.55 13.49 -15.01
N HIS A 446 13.82 13.85 -14.82
CA HIS A 446 14.93 13.16 -15.46
C HIS A 446 15.05 11.73 -14.91
N ASN A 447 15.21 11.62 -13.60
CA ASN A 447 15.20 10.36 -12.86
C ASN A 447 14.97 10.62 -11.37
N ASP A 448 14.60 9.57 -10.64
CA ASP A 448 14.71 9.52 -9.19
C ASP A 448 16.02 8.80 -8.84
N GLN A 449 16.91 9.50 -8.14
CA GLN A 449 18.17 8.93 -7.68
C GLN A 449 18.07 8.53 -6.21
N LEU A 450 18.54 7.33 -5.92
CA LEU A 450 18.73 6.82 -4.57
C LEU A 450 20.23 6.66 -4.33
N ALA A 451 20.76 7.41 -3.38
CA ALA A 451 22.14 7.27 -2.93
C ALA A 451 22.18 6.28 -1.77
N VAL A 452 22.88 5.16 -1.96
CA VAL A 452 22.96 4.08 -0.98
C VAL A 452 24.42 3.82 -0.63
N ALA A 453 24.74 3.68 0.65
CA ALA A 453 26.05 3.23 1.09
C ALA A 453 26.28 1.75 0.71
N PRO A 454 27.53 1.27 0.61
CA PRO A 454 27.83 -0.14 0.32
C PRO A 454 27.16 -1.14 1.28
N CYS A 455 26.86 -0.72 2.51
CA CYS A 455 26.15 -1.51 3.51
C CYS A 455 24.62 -1.52 3.35
N GLY A 456 24.07 -0.95 2.28
CA GLY A 456 22.62 -0.89 2.04
C GLY A 456 21.89 0.25 2.76
N VAL A 457 22.61 1.13 3.47
CA VAL A 457 22.01 2.29 4.13
C VAL A 457 21.67 3.36 3.11
N ILE A 458 20.40 3.74 3.01
CA ILE A 458 19.96 4.86 2.19
C ILE A 458 20.48 6.16 2.81
N LEU A 459 21.28 6.90 2.04
CA LEU A 459 21.88 8.17 2.43
C LEU A 459 21.03 9.36 1.99
N ALA A 460 20.48 9.30 0.78
CA ALA A 460 19.63 10.34 0.23
C ALA A 460 18.74 9.78 -0.88
N ARG A 461 17.59 10.42 -1.10
CA ARG A 461 16.76 10.26 -2.29
C ARG A 461 16.49 11.62 -2.89
N GLN A 462 16.70 11.77 -4.19
CA GLN A 462 16.50 13.04 -4.88
C GLN A 462 15.82 12.81 -6.23
N THR A 463 14.76 13.57 -6.50
CA THR A 463 14.19 13.68 -7.84
C THR A 463 14.98 14.71 -8.64
N MET A 464 15.61 14.26 -9.71
CA MET A 464 16.36 15.13 -10.62
C MET A 464 15.42 15.62 -11.72
N PHE A 465 15.42 16.93 -11.96
CA PHE A 465 14.53 17.55 -12.95
C PHE A 465 15.21 17.82 -14.30
N ASN A 466 16.55 17.85 -14.33
CA ASN A 466 17.37 18.06 -15.52
C ASN A 466 18.39 16.90 -15.65
N SER A 467 18.75 16.55 -16.88
CA SER A 467 20.00 15.82 -17.15
C SER A 467 21.15 16.82 -16.98
N GLU A 468 22.01 16.66 -15.98
CA GLU A 468 23.24 17.44 -15.97
C GLU A 468 24.13 16.96 -17.11
N SER A 469 24.21 17.72 -18.21
CA SER A 469 25.37 17.64 -19.09
C SER A 469 26.52 18.39 -18.42
N PRO A 470 27.80 17.93 -18.55
CA PRO A 470 28.95 18.64 -18.01
C PRO A 470 29.06 20.11 -18.44
N SER A 471 28.37 20.49 -19.54
CA SER A 471 28.22 21.86 -20.03
C SER A 471 27.33 22.78 -19.18
N ALA A 472 26.53 22.23 -18.25
CA ALA A 472 25.67 22.99 -17.34
C ALA A 472 26.39 23.51 -16.08
N VAL A 473 27.64 23.10 -15.86
CA VAL A 473 28.53 23.67 -14.83
C VAL A 473 29.35 24.77 -15.50
N LYS A 474 28.95 26.03 -15.31
CA LYS A 474 29.78 27.21 -15.60
C LYS A 474 30.19 27.89 -14.31
#